data_AF-A0A848ZWY1-F1
#
_entry.id   AF-A0A848ZWY1-F1
#
_cell.length_a   1.000
_cell.length_b   1.000
_cell.length_c   1.000
_cell.angle_alpha   90.00
_cell.angle_beta   90.00
_cell.angle_gamma   90.00
#
_symmetry.space_group_name_H-M   'P 1'
#
loop_
_entity.id
_entity.type
_entity.pdbx_description
1 polymer ?
#
loop_
_entity_poly.entity_id
_entity_poly.type
_entity_poly.pdbx_seq_one_letter_code
_entity_poly.pdbx_strand_id
1 'polypeptide(L)'
;MNGQPIIVSASPHVHSERTSEKLMYDVVYAFIPVFLVSLYVFGINALIATVSAVVSCILFEYLIQKYLLKTKTTITDGSALITGILLAFNLPAGIPVWMIVIGSLVAIGVAKLSFGGLGFNIFNPALVGRVFLLVSFPVEMTLWPTAVENNTTIADAVTGATT
;
A
#
# COMPACT_ATOMS: atom_id res chain seq x y z
N MET A 1 -9.76 59.52 -28.93
CA MET A 1 -8.71 58.61 -28.42
C MET A 1 -9.41 57.47 -27.69
N ASN A 2 -9.74 56.38 -28.39
CA ASN A 2 -10.40 55.22 -27.80
C ASN A 2 -9.34 54.37 -27.09
N GLY A 3 -9.36 54.35 -25.76
CA GLY A 3 -8.47 53.51 -24.96
C GLY A 3 -8.88 52.05 -25.07
N GLN A 4 -8.00 51.20 -25.61
CA GLN A 4 -8.22 49.76 -25.60
C GLN A 4 -8.19 49.24 -24.15
N PRO A 5 -9.16 48.41 -23.73
CA PRO A 5 -9.17 47.87 -22.37
C PRO A 5 -8.00 46.90 -22.17
N ILE A 6 -7.27 47.06 -21.07
CA ILE A 6 -6.19 46.15 -20.66
C ILE A 6 -6.84 44.83 -20.20
N ILE A 7 -6.64 43.76 -20.97
CA ILE A 7 -7.12 42.43 -20.63
C ILE A 7 -6.15 41.82 -19.62
N VAL A 8 -6.51 41.84 -18.34
CA VAL A 8 -5.83 41.08 -17.29
C VAL A 8 -6.25 39.62 -17.42
N SER A 9 -5.56 38.87 -18.27
CA SER A 9 -5.70 37.41 -18.31
C SER A 9 -4.83 36.77 -17.23
N ALA A 10 -5.33 35.72 -16.59
CA ALA A 10 -4.51 34.93 -15.68
C ALA A 10 -3.30 34.36 -16.43
N SER A 11 -2.15 34.26 -15.76
CA SER A 11 -0.93 33.68 -16.34
C SER A 11 -1.24 32.31 -16.96
N PRO A 12 -0.73 31.98 -18.16
CA PRO A 12 -1.03 30.72 -18.83
C PRO A 12 -0.59 29.55 -17.94
N HIS A 13 -1.54 28.87 -17.31
CA HIS A 13 -1.26 27.66 -16.56
C HIS A 13 -1.10 26.53 -17.58
N VAL A 14 0.15 26.17 -17.87
CA VAL A 14 0.49 25.11 -18.82
C VAL A 14 0.03 23.78 -18.21
N HIS A 15 -1.07 23.23 -18.74
CA HIS A 15 -1.60 21.96 -18.26
C HIS A 15 -0.68 20.83 -18.72
N SER A 16 -0.12 20.08 -17.78
CA SER A 16 0.62 18.85 -18.08
C SER A 16 -0.38 17.71 -18.33
N GLU A 17 -0.13 16.84 -19.32
CA GLU A 17 -0.95 15.64 -19.59
C GLU A 17 -0.75 14.51 -18.56
N ARG A 18 -0.06 14.79 -17.45
CA ARG A 18 0.17 13.84 -16.35
C ARG A 18 -1.05 13.81 -15.44
N THR A 19 -1.80 12.72 -15.54
CA THR A 19 -2.90 12.41 -14.61
C THR A 19 -2.35 11.74 -13.35
N SER A 20 -3.08 11.87 -12.24
CA SER A 20 -2.71 11.26 -10.96
C SER A 20 -2.58 9.74 -11.07
N GLU A 21 -3.41 9.09 -11.88
CA GLU A 21 -3.35 7.65 -12.16
C GLU A 21 -2.00 7.25 -12.78
N LYS A 22 -1.53 7.97 -13.80
CA LYS A 22 -0.23 7.70 -14.45
C LYS A 22 0.91 7.81 -13.45
N LEU A 23 0.88 8.85 -12.60
CA LEU A 23 1.89 9.03 -11.55
C LEU A 23 1.89 7.87 -10.54
N MET A 24 0.72 7.35 -10.19
CA MET A 24 0.61 6.19 -9.30
C MET A 24 1.18 4.92 -9.95
N TYR A 25 0.88 4.67 -11.22
CA TYR A 25 1.49 3.54 -11.92
C TYR A 25 3.01 3.70 -12.10
N ASP A 26 3.53 4.91 -12.31
CA ASP A 26 4.97 5.19 -12.33
C ASP A 26 5.63 4.78 -11.00
N VAL A 27 4.97 5.06 -9.87
CA VAL A 27 5.44 4.61 -8.53
C VAL A 27 5.42 3.09 -8.42
N VAL A 28 4.38 2.42 -8.93
CA VAL A 28 4.33 0.95 -8.96
C VAL A 28 5.48 0.37 -9.78
N TYR A 29 5.78 0.95 -10.94
CA TYR A 29 6.92 0.53 -11.77
C TYR A 29 8.26 0.74 -11.05
N ALA A 30 8.40 1.83 -10.28
CA ALA A 30 9.59 2.07 -9.46
C ALA A 30 9.77 1.03 -8.34
N PHE A 31 8.68 0.40 -7.87
CA PHE A 31 8.74 -0.67 -6.86
C PHE A 31 9.10 -2.06 -7.42
N ILE A 32 9.06 -2.27 -8.74
CA ILE A 32 9.43 -3.57 -9.35
C ILE A 32 10.84 -4.03 -8.95
N PRO A 33 11.93 -3.22 -9.10
CA PRO A 33 13.26 -3.66 -8.69
C PRO A 33 13.34 -3.95 -7.18
N VAL A 34 12.64 -3.17 -6.36
CA VAL A 34 12.58 -3.38 -4.90
C VAL A 34 11.89 -4.71 -4.57
N PHE A 35 10.79 -5.01 -5.27
CA PHE A 35 10.07 -6.27 -5.12
C PHE A 35 10.94 -7.47 -5.50
N LEU A 36 11.70 -7.38 -6.60
CA LEU A 36 12.63 -8.44 -7.01
C LEU A 36 13.71 -8.71 -5.95
N VAL A 37 14.29 -7.67 -5.36
CA VAL A 37 15.25 -7.82 -4.27
C VAL A 37 14.60 -8.42 -3.03
N SER A 38 13.37 -7.99 -2.69
CA SER A 38 12.62 -8.56 -1.56
C SER A 38 12.36 -10.06 -1.74
N LEU A 39 11.99 -10.49 -2.96
CA LEU A 39 11.82 -11.92 -3.28
C LEU A 39 13.13 -12.70 -3.18
N TYR A 40 14.25 -12.11 -3.58
CA TYR A 40 15.57 -12.75 -3.49
C TYR A 40 16.02 -12.94 -2.03
N VAL A 41 15.75 -11.96 -1.17
CA VAL A 41 16.20 -11.96 0.24
C VAL A 41 15.27 -12.78 1.14
N PHE A 42 13.95 -12.65 0.98
CA PHE A 42 12.95 -13.21 1.90
C PHE A 42 12.14 -14.38 1.31
N GLY A 43 12.36 -14.74 0.05
CA GLY A 43 11.76 -15.92 -0.59
C GLY A 43 10.23 -15.84 -0.74
N ILE A 44 9.58 -17.02 -0.62
CA ILE A 44 8.13 -17.17 -0.88
C ILE A 44 7.26 -16.43 0.13
N ASN A 45 7.76 -16.26 1.36
CA ASN A 45 7.02 -15.60 2.44
C ASN A 45 6.76 -14.12 2.13
N ALA A 46 7.74 -13.41 1.56
CA ALA A 46 7.55 -12.04 1.10
C ALA A 46 6.56 -11.93 -0.07
N LEU A 47 6.51 -12.93 -0.95
CA LEU A 47 5.53 -13.00 -2.03
C LEU A 47 4.11 -13.15 -1.47
N ILE A 48 3.91 -14.09 -0.55
CA ILE A 48 2.62 -14.33 0.10
C ILE A 48 2.17 -13.08 0.86
N ALA A 49 3.05 -12.43 1.61
CA ALA A 49 2.74 -11.20 2.32
C ALA A 49 2.32 -10.06 1.37
N THR A 50 3.07 -9.87 0.28
CA THR A 50 2.79 -8.81 -0.70
C THR A 50 1.49 -9.05 -1.45
N VAL A 51 1.28 -10.27 -1.95
CA VAL A 51 0.06 -10.63 -2.68
C VAL A 51 -1.16 -10.53 -1.75
N SER A 52 -1.07 -11.04 -0.53
CA SER A 52 -2.18 -10.96 0.42
C SER A 52 -2.52 -9.53 0.81
N ALA A 53 -1.52 -8.67 1.05
CA ALA A 53 -1.75 -7.25 1.35
C ALA A 53 -2.41 -6.51 0.18
N VAL A 54 -1.92 -6.71 -1.05
CA VAL A 54 -2.47 -6.08 -2.26
C VAL A 54 -3.91 -6.53 -2.51
N VAL A 55 -4.15 -7.84 -2.50
CA VAL A 55 -5.49 -8.40 -2.73
C VAL A 55 -6.46 -7.90 -1.66
N SER A 56 -6.05 -7.90 -0.39
CA SER A 56 -6.90 -7.44 0.71
C SER A 56 -7.18 -5.93 0.62
N CYS A 57 -6.19 -5.10 0.31
CA CYS A 57 -6.39 -3.65 0.12
C CYS A 57 -7.37 -3.34 -1.00
N ILE A 58 -7.21 -3.98 -2.17
CA ILE A 58 -8.11 -3.80 -3.32
C ILE A 58 -9.52 -4.27 -2.97
N LEU A 59 -9.63 -5.42 -2.31
CA LEU A 59 -10.90 -6.00 -1.90
C LEU A 59 -11.61 -5.11 -0.88
N PHE A 60 -10.92 -4.61 0.15
CA PHE A 60 -11.54 -3.72 1.14
C PHE A 60 -11.93 -2.39 0.54
N GLU A 61 -11.15 -1.84 -0.39
CA GLU A 61 -11.53 -0.62 -1.08
C GLU A 61 -12.82 -0.84 -1.88
N TYR A 62 -12.87 -1.92 -2.65
CA TYR A 62 -14.06 -2.29 -3.41
C TYR A 62 -15.28 -2.50 -2.51
N LEU A 63 -15.14 -3.29 -1.45
CA LEU A 63 -16.23 -3.63 -0.55
C LEU A 63 -16.77 -2.39 0.17
N ILE A 64 -15.90 -1.55 0.74
CA ILE A 64 -16.33 -0.38 1.49
C ILE A 64 -16.94 0.66 0.56
N GLN A 65 -16.36 0.88 -0.63
CA GLN A 65 -16.93 1.82 -1.59
C GLN A 65 -18.29 1.36 -2.13
N LYS A 66 -18.42 0.07 -2.45
CA LYS A 66 -19.64 -0.49 -3.03
C LYS A 66 -20.76 -0.63 -2.00
N TYR A 67 -20.47 -1.15 -0.82
CA TYR A 67 -21.50 -1.49 0.18
C TYR A 67 -21.73 -0.38 1.20
N LEU A 68 -20.69 0.35 1.61
CA LEU A 68 -20.76 1.29 2.72
C LEU A 68 -20.96 2.73 2.23
N LEU A 69 -20.16 3.18 1.27
CA LEU A 69 -20.18 4.55 0.75
C LEU A 69 -21.07 4.75 -0.49
N LYS A 70 -21.50 3.67 -1.16
CA LYS A 70 -22.30 3.66 -2.39
C LYS A 70 -21.81 4.68 -3.45
N THR A 71 -20.50 4.86 -3.52
CA THR A 71 -19.82 5.81 -4.42
C THR A 71 -19.24 5.07 -5.63
N LYS A 72 -18.85 5.79 -6.68
CA LYS A 72 -18.11 5.22 -7.82
C LYS A 72 -16.86 4.49 -7.32
N THR A 73 -16.62 3.31 -7.88
CA THR A 73 -15.46 2.48 -7.54
C THR A 73 -14.19 3.10 -8.11
N THR A 74 -13.23 3.45 -7.25
CA THR A 74 -11.93 4.06 -7.63
C THR A 74 -10.80 3.03 -7.72
N ILE A 75 -11.13 1.76 -8.00
CA ILE A 75 -10.16 0.65 -8.01
C ILE A 75 -9.05 0.88 -9.05
N THR A 76 -9.39 1.56 -10.15
CA THR A 76 -8.50 1.78 -11.29
C THR A 76 -7.38 2.77 -11.04
N ASP A 77 -7.46 3.56 -9.95
CA ASP A 77 -6.55 4.67 -9.69
C ASP A 77 -5.15 4.22 -9.22
N GLY A 78 -4.96 2.93 -8.94
CA GLY A 78 -3.67 2.36 -8.49
C GLY A 78 -3.33 2.66 -7.02
N SER A 79 -4.11 3.49 -6.34
CA SER A 79 -3.84 3.91 -4.96
C SER A 79 -3.96 2.79 -3.92
N ALA A 80 -4.95 1.90 -4.03
CA ALA A 80 -5.08 0.74 -3.16
C ALA A 80 -3.94 -0.27 -3.38
N LEU A 81 -3.51 -0.44 -4.64
CA LEU A 81 -2.38 -1.27 -5.00
C LEU A 81 -1.09 -0.78 -4.32
N ILE A 82 -0.76 0.51 -4.46
CA ILE A 82 0.41 1.11 -3.81
C ILE A 82 0.32 0.97 -2.29
N THR A 83 -0.86 1.20 -1.71
CA THR A 83 -1.05 1.08 -0.25
C THR A 83 -0.77 -0.36 0.21
N GLY A 84 -1.24 -1.38 -0.52
CA GLY A 84 -0.95 -2.78 -0.22
C GLY A 84 0.53 -3.13 -0.34
N ILE A 85 1.20 -2.68 -1.41
CA ILE A 85 2.64 -2.89 -1.62
C ILE A 85 3.45 -2.24 -0.48
N LEU A 86 3.15 -0.98 -0.17
CA LEU A 86 3.84 -0.24 0.89
C LEU A 86 3.60 -0.86 2.27
N LEU A 87 2.37 -1.33 2.54
CA LEU A 87 2.07 -2.03 3.78
C LEU A 87 2.90 -3.31 3.89
N ALA A 88 2.91 -4.16 2.86
CA ALA A 88 3.68 -5.40 2.86
C ALA A 88 5.19 -5.17 3.09
N PHE A 89 5.77 -4.15 2.46
CA PHE A 89 7.19 -3.83 2.63
C PHE A 89 7.52 -3.23 4.00
N ASN A 90 6.51 -2.79 4.75
CA ASN A 90 6.67 -2.31 6.11
C ASN A 90 6.47 -3.40 7.17
N LEU A 91 6.09 -4.62 6.76
CA LEU A 91 5.88 -5.76 7.62
C LEU A 91 7.02 -6.78 7.45
N PRO A 92 7.39 -7.52 8.51
CA PRO A 92 8.28 -8.67 8.38
C PRO A 92 7.64 -9.76 7.52
N ALA A 93 8.45 -10.39 6.67
CA ALA A 93 7.99 -11.35 5.66
C ALA A 93 7.33 -12.61 6.26
N GLY A 94 7.59 -12.94 7.54
CA GLY A 94 7.05 -14.12 8.22
C GLY A 94 5.68 -13.93 8.89
N ILE A 95 5.04 -12.77 8.75
CA ILE A 95 3.81 -12.50 9.49
C ILE A 95 2.63 -13.36 9.01
N PRO A 96 1.78 -13.85 9.92
CA PRO A 96 0.55 -14.53 9.57
C PRO A 96 -0.35 -13.69 8.65
N VAL A 97 -0.83 -14.30 7.57
CA VAL A 97 -1.65 -13.63 6.54
C VAL A 97 -2.89 -12.94 7.12
N TRP A 98 -3.51 -13.52 8.14
CA TRP A 98 -4.70 -12.94 8.77
C TRP A 98 -4.42 -11.58 9.43
N MET A 99 -3.20 -11.35 9.96
CA MET A 99 -2.82 -10.05 10.51
C MET A 99 -2.65 -9.00 9.41
N ILE A 100 -2.11 -9.40 8.26
CA ILE A 100 -1.99 -8.54 7.07
C ILE A 100 -3.38 -8.09 6.62
N VAL A 101 -4.35 -9.01 6.59
CA VAL A 101 -5.75 -8.71 6.27
C VAL A 101 -6.31 -7.66 7.24
N ILE A 102 -6.13 -7.83 8.55
CA ILE A 102 -6.59 -6.84 9.54
C ILE A 102 -5.92 -5.48 9.35
N GLY A 103 -4.60 -5.45 9.15
CA GLY A 103 -3.86 -4.21 8.91
C GLY A 103 -4.33 -3.48 7.64
N SER A 104 -4.62 -4.24 6.58
CA SER A 104 -5.14 -3.68 5.32
C SER A 104 -6.55 -3.11 5.47
N LEU A 105 -7.40 -3.72 6.31
CA LEU A 105 -8.72 -3.17 6.64
C LEU A 105 -8.59 -1.82 7.35
N VAL A 106 -7.68 -1.69 8.31
CA VAL A 106 -7.44 -0.42 9.01
C VAL A 106 -6.85 0.62 8.07
N ALA A 107 -5.86 0.25 7.24
CA ALA A 107 -5.27 1.14 6.27
C ALA A 107 -6.31 1.70 5.28
N ILE A 108 -7.14 0.85 4.69
CA ILE A 108 -8.12 1.31 3.69
C ILE A 108 -9.37 1.90 4.33
N GLY A 109 -9.99 1.20 5.29
CA GLY A 109 -11.24 1.64 5.89
C GLY A 109 -11.07 2.87 6.78
N VAL A 110 -10.14 2.80 7.75
CA VAL A 110 -9.96 3.87 8.74
C VAL A 110 -9.10 4.99 8.17
N ALA A 111 -7.94 4.67 7.59
CA ALA A 111 -6.97 5.72 7.26
C ALA A 111 -7.22 6.41 5.91
N LYS A 112 -7.88 5.75 4.96
CA LYS A 112 -8.14 6.31 3.62
C LYS A 112 -9.60 6.70 3.41
N LEU A 113 -10.53 5.76 3.61
CA LEU A 113 -11.93 5.97 3.25
C LEU A 113 -12.69 6.82 4.27
N SER A 114 -12.27 6.83 5.54
CA SER A 114 -12.90 7.70 6.56
C SER A 114 -12.70 9.19 6.29
N PHE A 115 -11.65 9.57 5.54
CA PHE A 115 -11.35 10.96 5.19
C PHE A 115 -11.86 11.37 3.80
N GLY A 116 -12.64 10.52 3.13
CA GLY A 116 -13.19 10.83 1.80
C GLY A 116 -12.36 10.30 0.63
N GLY A 117 -11.34 9.48 0.87
CA GLY A 117 -10.61 8.76 -0.16
C GLY A 117 -9.41 9.51 -0.74
N LEU A 118 -9.16 9.33 -2.04
CA LEU A 118 -7.98 9.85 -2.71
C LEU A 118 -7.93 11.38 -2.71
N GLY A 119 -6.80 11.94 -2.28
CA GLY A 119 -6.56 13.40 -2.22
C GLY A 119 -6.84 14.05 -0.88
N PHE A 120 -7.50 13.35 0.06
CA PHE A 120 -7.82 13.85 1.40
C PHE A 120 -7.12 13.07 2.53
N ASN A 121 -6.03 12.36 2.21
CA ASN A 121 -5.28 11.59 3.18
C ASN A 121 -4.42 12.52 4.06
N ILE A 122 -4.84 12.74 5.32
CA ILE A 122 -4.05 13.47 6.31
C ILE A 122 -2.76 12.71 6.65
N PHE A 123 -2.83 11.38 6.66
CA PHE A 123 -1.72 10.47 6.96
C PHE A 123 -1.55 9.44 5.84
N ASN A 124 -0.35 8.87 5.71
CA ASN A 124 -0.12 7.76 4.77
C ASN A 124 -0.92 6.52 5.24
N PRO A 125 -1.90 6.02 4.46
CA PRO A 125 -2.74 4.91 4.88
C PRO A 125 -1.96 3.63 5.21
N ALA A 126 -0.88 3.34 4.47
CA ALA A 126 -0.05 2.16 4.70
C ALA A 126 0.67 2.22 6.06
N LEU A 127 1.16 3.41 6.45
CA LEU A 127 1.83 3.59 7.73
C LEU A 127 0.83 3.53 8.90
N VAL A 128 -0.39 4.02 8.72
CA VAL A 128 -1.43 3.88 9.76
C VAL A 128 -1.75 2.41 10.01
N GLY A 129 -1.87 1.60 8.94
CA GLY A 129 -2.03 0.14 9.07
C GLY A 129 -0.88 -0.52 9.83
N ARG A 130 0.37 -0.13 9.52
CA ARG A 130 1.56 -0.62 10.24
C ARG A 130 1.55 -0.22 11.71
N VAL A 131 1.25 1.04 12.04
CA VAL A 131 1.20 1.51 13.43
C VAL A 131 0.12 0.77 14.21
N PHE A 132 -1.04 0.53 13.60
CA PHE A 132 -2.10 -0.27 14.23
C PHE A 132 -1.63 -1.69 14.56
N LEU A 133 -0.96 -2.35 13.61
CA LEU A 133 -0.41 -3.69 13.83
C LEU A 133 0.69 -3.70 14.88
N LEU A 134 1.56 -2.69 14.90
CA LEU A 134 2.62 -2.56 15.90
C LEU A 134 2.05 -2.39 17.31
N VAL A 135 0.99 -1.60 17.48
CA VAL A 135 0.33 -1.38 18.77
C VAL A 135 -0.45 -2.62 19.22
N SER A 136 -1.10 -3.31 18.29
CA SER A 136 -1.96 -4.46 18.61
C SER A 136 -1.19 -5.76 18.79
N PHE A 137 -0.12 -5.95 17.99
CA PHE A 137 0.65 -7.19 17.89
C PHE A 137 2.16 -6.91 17.87
N PRO A 138 2.74 -6.34 18.95
CA PRO A 138 4.13 -5.91 18.97
C PRO A 138 5.13 -7.07 18.82
N VAL A 139 4.80 -8.27 19.33
CA VAL A 139 5.69 -9.45 19.28
C VAL A 139 5.92 -9.87 17.84
N GLU A 140 4.86 -10.16 17.08
CA GLU A 140 4.96 -10.54 15.67
C GLU A 140 5.57 -9.43 14.81
N MET A 141 5.37 -8.16 15.19
CA MET A 141 5.91 -7.01 14.47
C MET A 141 7.40 -6.74 14.74
N THR A 142 7.98 -7.37 15.75
CA THR A 142 9.40 -7.23 16.11
C THR A 142 10.21 -8.47 15.76
N LEU A 143 9.57 -9.57 15.36
CA LEU A 143 10.22 -10.77 14.84
C LEU A 143 10.61 -10.57 13.37
N TRP A 144 11.89 -10.31 13.12
CA TRP A 144 12.43 -10.17 11.78
C TRP A 144 13.12 -11.46 11.33
N PRO A 145 12.72 -12.03 10.17
CA PRO A 145 13.43 -13.19 9.62
C PRO A 145 14.85 -12.81 9.20
N THR A 146 15.81 -13.71 9.39
CA THR A 146 17.20 -13.53 8.96
C THR A 146 17.26 -13.42 7.43
N ALA A 147 17.94 -12.38 6.93
CA ALA A 147 17.94 -11.98 5.52
C ALA A 147 18.59 -12.98 4.52
N VAL A 148 19.05 -14.15 4.96
CA VAL A 148 19.83 -15.09 4.13
C VAL A 148 19.41 -16.55 4.36
N GLU A 149 18.18 -16.81 4.80
CA GLU A 149 17.61 -18.17 4.71
C GLU A 149 16.77 -18.27 3.43
N ASN A 150 17.38 -18.88 2.43
CA ASN A 150 16.82 -19.11 1.10
C ASN A 150 15.70 -20.17 1.21
N ASN A 151 14.52 -19.78 1.70
CA ASN A 151 13.43 -20.70 2.01
C ASN A 151 12.56 -21.01 0.78
N THR A 152 13.18 -21.52 -0.29
CA THR A 152 12.47 -22.09 -1.44
C THR A 152 11.72 -23.38 -1.08
N THR A 153 11.91 -23.88 0.14
CA THR A 153 11.27 -25.08 0.69
C THR A 153 10.07 -24.66 1.56
N ILE A 154 8.87 -25.14 1.23
CA ILE A 154 7.63 -24.86 1.98
C ILE A 154 7.63 -25.56 3.37
N ALA A 155 8.60 -26.43 3.62
CA ALA A 155 8.83 -27.10 4.89
C ALA A 155 10.32 -27.07 5.21
N ASP A 156 10.72 -26.23 6.17
CA ASP A 156 12.04 -26.33 6.77
C ASP A 156 11.91 -26.99 8.15
N ALA A 157 12.37 -28.24 8.23
CA ALA A 157 12.48 -28.98 9.46
C ALA A 157 13.81 -28.65 10.14
N VAL A 158 14.01 -27.38 10.52
CA VAL A 158 15.15 -27.01 11.37
C VAL A 158 14.71 -27.10 12.82
N THR A 159 15.07 -28.23 13.43
CA THR A 159 15.13 -28.40 14.88
C THR A 159 16.32 -27.59 15.38
N GLY A 160 16.09 -26.36 15.86
CA GLY A 160 17.12 -25.49 16.42
C GLY A 160 16.60 -24.79 17.67
N ALA A 161 17.32 -24.97 18.79
CA ALA A 161 16.86 -24.68 20.15
C ALA A 161 16.54 -23.20 20.44
N THR A 162 15.44 -22.98 21.15
CA THR A 162 15.15 -21.75 21.90
C THR A 162 16.19 -21.52 22.99
N THR A 163 16.81 -20.34 23.03
CA THR A 163 17.39 -19.74 24.24
C THR A 163 16.76 -18.37 24.46
#